data_AF-A0A7V9UKX6-F1
#
_entry.id   AF-A0A7V9UKX6-F1
#
_cell.length_a   1.000
_cell.length_b   1.000
_cell.length_c   1.000
_cell.angle_alpha   90.00
_cell.angle_beta   90.00
_cell.angle_gamma   90.00
#
_symmetry.space_group_name_H-M   'P 1'
#
loop_
_entity.id
_entity.type
_entity.pdbx_description
1 polymer ?
#
loop_
_entity_poly.entity_id
_entity_poly.type
_entity_poly.pdbx_seq_one_letter_code
_entity_poly.pdbx_strand_id
1 'polypeptide(L)'
;PQKQSLFDVSADDILDNALRNLDDKQARDVTKKAADEVVRIALEKRMAEHRSDAAQDEMRNLVHNANLLDQRGGDYQINSTFETATGTTQVQIRRSKSMTMIIIASAIGLVLVLLILALVIFR
;
A
#
# COMPACT_ATOMS: atom_id res chain seq x y z
N PRO A 1 -45.21 17.31 16.04
CA PRO A 1 -44.29 18.47 15.88
C PRO A 1 -42.90 18.01 15.39
N GLN A 2 -42.68 18.04 14.08
CA GLN A 2 -41.35 17.82 13.48
C GLN A 2 -40.55 19.12 13.61
N LYS A 3 -39.34 19.03 14.18
CA LYS A 3 -38.40 20.15 14.25
C LYS A 3 -37.91 20.43 12.81
N GLN A 4 -38.36 21.52 12.21
CA GLN A 4 -37.75 22.05 10.99
C GLN A 4 -36.31 22.47 11.32
N SER A 5 -35.34 21.84 10.66
CA SER A 5 -33.94 22.26 10.69
C SER A 5 -33.86 23.65 10.07
N LEU A 6 -33.40 24.64 10.83
CA LEU A 6 -33.39 26.05 10.43
C LEU A 6 -32.21 26.42 9.51
N PHE A 7 -31.38 25.44 9.11
CA PHE A 7 -30.20 25.66 8.29
C PHE A 7 -29.93 24.47 7.36
N ASP A 8 -30.63 24.40 6.23
CA ASP A 8 -30.18 23.67 5.03
C ASP A 8 -29.32 24.62 4.17
N VAL A 9 -28.41 25.37 4.80
CA VAL A 9 -27.50 26.27 4.07
C VAL A 9 -26.27 25.44 3.72
N SER A 10 -26.12 25.13 2.43
CA SER A 10 -24.95 24.43 1.91
C SER A 10 -23.69 25.27 2.20
N ALA A 11 -22.54 24.60 2.38
CA ALA A 11 -21.26 25.29 2.53
C ALA A 11 -20.98 26.24 1.35
N ASP A 12 -21.46 25.89 0.15
CA ASP A 12 -21.37 26.70 -1.05
C ASP A 12 -22.24 27.96 -0.95
N ASP A 13 -23.44 27.88 -0.36
CA ASP A 13 -24.34 29.03 -0.19
C ASP A 13 -23.79 30.03 0.84
N ILE A 14 -23.11 29.55 1.89
CA ILE A 14 -22.45 30.40 2.89
C ILE A 14 -21.24 31.11 2.25
N LEU A 15 -20.47 30.39 1.44
CA LEU A 15 -19.30 30.91 0.74
C LEU A 15 -19.70 31.98 -0.29
N ASP A 16 -20.71 31.72 -1.12
CA ASP A 16 -21.20 32.66 -2.12
C ASP A 16 -21.75 33.95 -1.51
N ASN A 17 -22.44 33.83 -0.37
CA ASN A 17 -22.97 35.00 0.33
C ASN A 17 -21.85 35.81 1.01
N ALA A 18 -20.81 35.14 1.50
CA ALA A 18 -19.62 35.81 2.02
C ALA A 18 -18.82 36.52 0.92
N LEU A 19 -18.68 35.90 -0.25
CA LEU A 19 -17.94 36.47 -1.40
C LEU A 19 -18.66 37.66 -2.05
N ARG A 20 -19.99 37.68 -2.06
CA ARG A 20 -20.80 38.78 -2.63
C ARG A 20 -20.78 40.07 -1.81
N ASN A 21 -20.45 39.98 -0.52
CA ASN A 21 -20.43 41.12 0.40
C ASN A 21 -19.01 41.63 0.70
N LEU A 22 -18.00 41.20 -0.07
CA LEU A 22 -16.64 41.68 0.09
C LEU A 22 -16.49 43.09 -0.49
N ASP A 23 -15.80 43.97 0.26
CA ASP A 23 -15.31 45.23 -0.30
C ASP A 23 -14.13 45.00 -1.25
N ASP A 24 -13.78 46.00 -2.07
CA ASP A 24 -12.70 45.92 -3.07
C ASP A 24 -11.33 45.49 -2.48
N LYS A 25 -11.08 45.81 -1.20
CA LYS A 25 -9.84 45.48 -0.51
C LYS A 25 -9.87 44.03 -0.03
N GLN A 26 -10.98 43.58 0.53
CA GLN A 26 -11.21 42.21 0.97
C GLN A 26 -11.23 41.23 -0.21
N ALA A 27 -11.84 41.62 -1.34
CA ALA A 27 -11.82 40.84 -2.57
C ALA A 27 -10.38 40.61 -3.08
N ARG A 28 -9.53 41.66 -3.03
CA ARG A 28 -8.11 41.55 -3.39
C ARG A 28 -7.34 40.63 -2.45
N ASP A 29 -7.56 40.73 -1.14
CA ASP A 29 -6.88 39.88 -0.15
C ASP A 29 -7.30 38.41 -0.27
N VAL A 30 -8.58 38.12 -0.47
CA VAL A 30 -9.10 36.77 -0.71
C VAL A 30 -8.54 36.21 -2.01
N THR A 31 -8.53 37.00 -3.08
CA THR A 31 -7.96 36.59 -4.38
C THR A 31 -6.47 36.28 -4.25
N LYS A 32 -5.72 37.12 -3.52
CA LYS A 32 -4.29 36.88 -3.25
C LYS A 32 -4.09 35.59 -2.48
N LYS A 33 -4.85 35.37 -1.39
CA LYS A 33 -4.74 34.17 -0.57
C LYS A 33 -5.16 32.91 -1.34
N ALA A 34 -6.20 33.01 -2.17
CA ALA A 34 -6.62 31.92 -3.05
C ALA A 34 -5.55 31.59 -4.10
N ALA A 35 -4.90 32.60 -4.69
CA ALA A 35 -3.81 32.38 -5.63
C ALA A 35 -2.61 31.69 -4.96
N ASP A 36 -2.21 32.13 -3.77
CA ASP A 36 -1.14 31.50 -2.99
C ASP A 36 -1.48 30.03 -2.67
N GLU A 37 -2.72 29.77 -2.29
CA GLU A 37 -3.18 28.43 -1.93
C GLU A 37 -3.27 27.49 -3.14
N VAL A 38 -3.74 27.99 -4.30
CA VAL A 38 -3.76 27.23 -5.55
C VAL A 38 -2.35 26.82 -5.95
N VAL A 39 -1.37 27.73 -5.85
CA VAL A 39 0.03 27.42 -6.13
C VAL A 39 0.56 26.36 -5.15
N ARG A 40 0.23 26.48 -3.86
CA ARG A 40 0.61 25.50 -2.83
C ARG A 40 0.05 24.11 -3.14
N ILE A 41 -1.24 24.01 -3.45
CA ILE A 41 -1.90 22.74 -3.79
C ILE A 41 -1.29 22.14 -5.06
N ALA A 42 -1.03 22.96 -6.09
CA ALA A 42 -0.40 22.48 -7.31
C ALA A 42 1.02 21.93 -7.07
N LEU A 43 1.79 22.59 -6.20
CA LEU A 43 3.11 22.12 -5.79
C LEU A 43 3.02 20.81 -5.01
N GLU A 44 2.14 20.73 -4.01
CA GLU A 44 1.93 19.52 -3.20
C GLU A 44 1.50 18.33 -4.08
N LYS A 45 0.59 18.57 -5.04
CA LYS A 45 0.18 17.57 -6.02
C LYS A 45 1.36 17.07 -6.85
N ARG A 46 2.17 17.99 -7.39
CA ARG A 46 3.35 17.62 -8.20
C ARG A 46 4.38 16.83 -7.39
N MET A 47 4.60 17.19 -6.12
CA MET A 47 5.47 16.43 -5.23
C MET A 47 4.89 15.05 -4.89
N ALA A 48 3.58 14.94 -4.73
CA ALA A 48 2.90 13.67 -4.50
C ALA A 48 2.98 12.75 -5.72
N GLU A 49 2.78 13.29 -6.92
CA GLU A 49 2.95 12.57 -8.20
C GLU A 49 4.38 12.05 -8.34
N HIS A 50 5.38 12.92 -8.14
CA HIS A 50 6.79 12.52 -8.22
C HIS A 50 7.14 11.41 -7.20
N ARG A 51 6.65 11.49 -5.96
CA ARG A 51 6.84 10.43 -4.96
C ARG A 51 6.16 9.13 -5.39
N SER A 52 4.96 9.22 -5.97
CA SER A 52 4.25 8.05 -6.50
C SER A 52 5.01 7.38 -7.64
N ASP A 53 5.55 8.15 -8.59
CA ASP A 53 6.30 7.62 -9.72
C ASP A 53 7.59 6.92 -9.26
N ALA A 54 8.34 7.56 -8.36
CA ALA A 54 9.53 6.95 -7.75
C ALA A 54 9.20 5.64 -7.02
N ALA A 55 8.12 5.62 -6.24
CA ALA A 55 7.67 4.42 -5.55
C ALA A 55 7.26 3.30 -6.53
N GLN A 56 6.64 3.63 -7.66
CA GLN A 56 6.29 2.65 -8.70
C GLN A 56 7.54 2.00 -9.31
N ASP A 57 8.58 2.77 -9.57
CA ASP A 57 9.83 2.25 -10.11
C ASP A 57 10.55 1.35 -9.10
N GLU A 58 10.61 1.75 -7.83
CA GLU A 58 11.17 0.90 -6.76
C GLU A 58 10.37 -0.38 -6.57
N MET A 59 9.03 -0.31 -6.62
CA MET A 59 8.16 -1.49 -6.55
C MET A 59 8.39 -2.44 -7.74
N ARG A 60 8.55 -1.92 -8.96
CA ARG A 60 8.89 -2.74 -10.14
C ARG A 60 10.22 -3.46 -9.95
N ASN A 61 11.23 -2.77 -9.43
CA ASN A 61 12.53 -3.36 -9.15
C ASN A 61 12.44 -4.45 -8.07
N LEU A 62 11.66 -4.22 -7.02
CA LEU A 62 11.42 -5.23 -5.98
C LEU A 62 10.74 -6.49 -6.54
N VAL A 63 9.71 -6.33 -7.37
CA VAL A 63 9.04 -7.47 -8.03
C VAL A 63 10.00 -8.22 -8.95
N HIS A 64 10.82 -7.50 -9.72
CA HIS A 64 11.83 -8.11 -10.58
C HIS A 64 12.85 -8.92 -9.77
N ASN A 65 13.37 -8.35 -8.69
CA ASN A 65 14.32 -9.03 -7.80
C ASN A 65 13.69 -10.24 -7.09
N ALA A 66 12.43 -10.12 -6.65
CA ALA A 66 11.69 -11.24 -6.08
C ALA A 66 11.54 -12.39 -7.08
N ASN A 67 11.27 -12.08 -8.36
CA ASN A 67 11.18 -13.09 -9.41
C ASN A 67 12.52 -13.79 -9.69
N LEU A 68 13.63 -13.05 -9.69
CA LEU A 68 14.97 -13.65 -9.82
C LEU A 68 15.30 -14.59 -8.66
N LEU A 69 14.93 -14.22 -7.43
CA LEU A 69 15.08 -15.07 -6.25
C LEU A 69 14.15 -16.30 -6.31
N ASP A 70 12.95 -16.14 -6.87
CA ASP A 70 12.04 -17.26 -7.11
C ASP A 70 12.63 -18.28 -8.10
N GLN A 71 13.25 -17.82 -9.18
CA GLN A 71 13.88 -18.70 -10.17
C GLN A 71 15.07 -19.49 -9.61
N ARG A 72 15.83 -18.91 -8.67
CA ARG A 72 16.94 -19.58 -7.99
C ARG A 72 16.49 -20.68 -7.02
N GLY A 73 15.20 -20.70 -6.68
CA GLY A 73 14.54 -21.84 -6.06
C GLY A 73 14.82 -22.04 -4.57
N GLY A 74 15.46 -21.09 -3.90
CA GLY A 74 15.70 -21.11 -2.44
C GLY A 74 14.60 -20.42 -1.62
N ASP A 75 14.75 -20.49 -0.30
CA ASP A 75 13.92 -19.74 0.65
C ASP A 75 14.39 -18.29 0.71
N TYR A 76 13.46 -17.33 0.70
CA TYR A 76 13.79 -15.91 0.78
C TYR A 76 12.69 -15.09 1.45
N GLN A 77 13.10 -13.97 2.03
CA GLN A 77 12.23 -12.96 2.59
C GLN A 77 12.75 -11.58 2.17
N ILE A 78 11.88 -10.75 1.60
CA ILE A 78 12.17 -9.37 1.20
C ILE A 78 11.23 -8.47 2.02
N ASN A 79 11.81 -7.49 2.72
CA ASN A 79 11.07 -6.46 3.45
C ASN A 79 11.40 -5.11 2.83
N SER A 80 10.40 -4.32 2.45
CA SER A 80 10.62 -2.98 1.91
C SER A 80 9.50 -2.04 2.31
N THR A 81 9.84 -0.76 2.45
CA THR A 81 8.91 0.31 2.81
C THR A 81 8.96 1.35 1.72
N PHE A 82 7.80 1.70 1.16
CA PHE A 82 7.65 2.66 0.06
C PHE A 82 6.92 3.91 0.55
N GLU A 83 7.39 5.08 0.16
CA GLU A 83 6.69 6.36 0.36
C GLU A 83 5.83 6.67 -0.87
N THR A 84 4.52 6.52 -0.74
CA THR A 84 3.54 6.82 -1.79
C THR A 84 2.90 8.20 -1.57
N ALA A 85 2.16 8.69 -2.58
CA ALA A 85 1.40 9.94 -2.48
C ALA A 85 0.46 10.02 -1.26
N THR A 86 -0.06 8.87 -0.81
CA THR A 86 -1.02 8.77 0.30
C THR A 86 -0.39 8.38 1.64
N GLY A 87 0.91 8.10 1.70
CA GLY A 87 1.60 7.68 2.93
C GLY A 87 2.62 6.55 2.72
N THR A 88 3.02 5.88 3.80
CA THR A 88 3.99 4.77 3.76
C THR A 88 3.30 3.43 3.57
N THR A 89 3.82 2.58 2.69
CA THR A 89 3.35 1.21 2.46
C THR A 89 4.48 0.23 2.73
N GLN A 90 4.26 -0.71 3.64
CA GLN A 90 5.23 -1.77 3.95
C GLN A 90 4.85 -3.04 3.20
N VAL A 91 5.80 -3.56 2.41
CA VAL A 91 5.63 -4.77 1.60
C VAL A 91 6.59 -5.84 2.10
N GLN A 92 6.05 -7.03 2.35
CA GLN A 92 6.81 -8.22 2.72
C GLN A 92 6.51 -9.35 1.73
N ILE A 93 7.55 -9.91 1.13
CA ILE A 93 7.44 -11.08 0.24
C ILE A 93 8.25 -12.22 0.87
N ARG A 94 7.63 -13.39 1.04
CA ARG A 94 8.27 -14.57 1.63
C ARG A 94 7.98 -15.82 0.82
N ARG A 95 9.01 -16.66 0.61
CA ARG A 95 8.90 -18.02 0.09
C ARG A 95 9.59 -19.01 1.03
N SER A 96 8.92 -20.12 1.37
CA SER A 96 9.52 -21.23 2.11
C SER A 96 9.17 -22.58 1.47
N LYS A 97 10.17 -23.34 1.04
CA LYS A 97 10.05 -24.68 0.44
C LYS A 97 10.33 -25.81 1.43
N SER A 98 10.85 -25.53 2.63
CA SER A 98 11.38 -26.58 3.51
C SER A 98 10.34 -27.61 3.99
N MET A 99 9.07 -27.25 4.11
CA MET A 99 8.08 -28.14 4.73
C MET A 99 7.74 -29.36 3.87
N THR A 100 7.63 -29.21 2.54
CA THR A 100 7.22 -30.31 1.66
C THR A 100 8.32 -31.38 1.51
N MET A 101 9.59 -30.96 1.42
CA MET A 101 10.71 -31.90 1.26
C MET A 101 10.92 -32.75 2.52
N ILE A 102 10.79 -32.13 3.71
CA ILE A 102 10.92 -32.83 4.99
C ILE A 102 9.81 -33.89 5.16
N ILE A 103 8.57 -33.58 4.77
CA ILE A 103 7.45 -34.51 4.85
C ILE A 103 7.63 -35.72 3.92
N ILE A 104 8.13 -35.51 2.70
CA ILE A 104 8.37 -36.63 1.76
C ILE A 104 9.51 -37.52 2.27
N ALA A 105 10.60 -36.92 2.75
CA ALA A 105 11.74 -37.68 3.28
C ALA A 105 11.36 -38.52 4.51
N SER A 106 10.53 -37.98 5.41
CA SER A 106 10.06 -38.72 6.59
C SER A 106 9.09 -39.85 6.22
N ALA A 107 8.19 -39.63 5.27
CA ALA A 107 7.26 -40.66 4.80
C ALA A 107 7.98 -41.88 4.20
N ILE A 108 9.00 -41.67 3.35
CA ILE A 108 9.80 -42.75 2.77
C ILE A 108 10.56 -43.51 3.85
N GLY A 109 11.17 -42.80 4.80
CA GLY A 109 11.86 -43.41 5.93
C GLY A 109 10.95 -44.31 6.76
N LEU A 110 9.72 -43.86 7.04
CA LEU A 110 8.75 -44.63 7.81
C LEU A 110 8.32 -45.92 7.09
N VAL A 111 8.07 -45.86 5.79
CA VAL A 111 7.69 -47.03 4.97
C VAL A 111 8.80 -48.07 4.94
N LEU A 112 10.07 -47.65 4.79
CA LEU A 112 11.22 -48.56 4.80
C LEU A 112 11.38 -49.25 6.15
N VAL A 113 11.22 -48.51 7.26
CA VAL A 113 11.30 -49.08 8.61
C VAL A 113 10.19 -50.11 8.83
N LEU A 114 8.95 -49.82 8.40
CA LEU A 114 7.84 -50.75 8.50
C LEU A 114 8.06 -52.01 7.66
N LEU A 115 8.60 -51.88 6.45
CA LEU A 115 8.95 -53.03 5.60
C LEU A 115 10.02 -53.92 6.24
N ILE A 116 11.07 -53.32 6.82
CA ILE A 116 12.12 -54.08 7.51
C ILE A 116 11.55 -54.80 8.74
N LEU A 117 10.73 -54.12 9.54
CA LEU A 117 10.07 -54.72 10.71
C LEU A 117 9.16 -55.88 10.31
N ALA A 118 8.35 -55.72 9.26
CA ALA A 118 7.54 -56.79 8.73
C ALA A 118 8.40 -57.99 8.31
N LEU A 119 9.49 -57.74 7.57
CA LEU A 119 10.38 -58.81 7.10
C LEU A 119 11.04 -59.56 8.27
N VAL A 120 11.39 -58.87 9.36
CA VAL A 120 11.95 -59.48 10.58
C VAL A 120 10.91 -60.30 11.36
N ILE A 121 9.67 -59.82 11.45
CA ILE A 121 8.58 -60.50 12.18
C ILE A 121 8.08 -61.74 11.41
N PHE A 122 8.04 -61.67 10.08
CA PHE A 122 7.59 -62.77 9.22
C PHE A 122 8.71 -63.76 8.84
N ARG A 123 9.92 -63.59 9.38
CA ARG A 123 11.03 -64.54 9.24
C ARG A 123 11.10 -65.49 10.43
#